data_AF-A0A939TRZ8-F1
#
_entry.id   AF-A0A939TRZ8-F1
#
_cell.length_a   1.000
_cell.length_b   1.000
_cell.length_c   1.000
_cell.angle_alpha   90.00
_cell.angle_beta   90.00
_cell.angle_gamma   90.00
#
_symmetry.space_group_name_H-M   'P 1'
#
loop_
_entity.id
_entity.type
_entity.pdbx_description
1 polymer ?
#
loop_
_entity_poly.entity_id
_entity_poly.type
_entity_poly.pdbx_seq_one_letter_code
_entity_poly.pdbx_strand_id
1 'polypeptide(L)'
;MTETQSTALFDALVADITTRAASGRILIAIDGPDPEATGRFADHAAAALRDAGRTAERASAPGEVYRHDADWSGLRATLSAFRTEDGDGYLLVDGRFLLSPGIRGAWHIKIWLEGDLELSPEAYAEQLKYVRDEGPRAHADAIYDVTDPALPRRVWGDSC
;
A
#
# COMPACT_ATOMS: atom_id res chain seq x y z
N MET A 1 23.31 -5.50 -9.55
CA MET A 1 22.18 -5.57 -10.50
C MET A 1 21.16 -4.58 -9.97
N THR A 2 20.90 -3.53 -10.74
CA THR A 2 21.02 -2.12 -10.31
C THR A 2 19.69 -1.39 -10.27
N GLU A 3 19.66 -0.22 -9.62
CA GLU A 3 18.62 0.84 -9.58
C GLU A 3 17.61 0.83 -10.74
N THR A 4 18.07 0.63 -11.97
CA THR A 4 17.26 0.43 -13.19
C THR A 4 16.14 -0.62 -13.07
N GLN A 5 16.34 -1.74 -12.37
CA GLN A 5 15.30 -2.76 -12.17
C GLN A 5 14.20 -2.27 -11.22
N SER A 6 14.58 -1.52 -10.19
CA SER A 6 13.64 -0.90 -9.25
C SER A 6 12.80 0.16 -9.98
N THR A 7 13.44 1.04 -10.77
CA THR A 7 12.72 2.01 -11.62
C THR A 7 11.73 1.33 -12.56
N ALA A 8 12.15 0.29 -13.29
CA ALA A 8 11.26 -0.42 -14.22
C ALA A 8 10.06 -1.06 -13.53
N LEU A 9 10.20 -1.51 -12.28
CA LEU A 9 9.07 -2.03 -11.49
C LEU A 9 8.07 -0.93 -11.15
N PHE A 10 8.53 0.23 -10.68
CA PHE A 10 7.63 1.32 -10.32
C PHE A 10 6.99 1.95 -11.56
N ASP A 11 7.69 2.02 -12.69
CA ASP A 11 7.10 2.42 -13.97
C ASP A 11 5.95 1.47 -14.39
N ALA A 12 6.17 0.16 -14.26
CA ALA A 12 5.15 -0.84 -14.54
C ALA A 12 3.96 -0.74 -13.58
N LEU A 13 4.21 -0.48 -12.28
CA LEU A 13 3.16 -0.24 -11.29
C LEU A 13 2.34 1.02 -11.65
N VAL A 14 3.00 2.12 -12.04
CA VAL A 14 2.32 3.36 -12.45
C VAL A 14 1.44 3.14 -13.68
N ALA A 15 1.94 2.42 -14.69
CA ALA A 15 1.16 2.07 -15.87
C ALA A 15 -0.09 1.25 -15.51
N ASP A 16 0.04 0.31 -14.58
CA ASP A 16 -1.06 -0.53 -14.09
C ASP A 16 -2.09 0.31 -13.29
N ILE A 17 -1.61 1.16 -12.37
CA ILE A 17 -2.45 2.08 -11.58
C ILE A 17 -3.27 3.00 -12.49
N THR A 18 -2.61 3.67 -13.43
CA THR A 18 -3.24 4.67 -14.32
C THR A 18 -4.21 4.04 -15.31
N THR A 19 -4.01 2.77 -15.67
CA THR A 19 -4.96 2.02 -16.52
C THR A 19 -6.24 1.68 -15.76
N ARG A 20 -6.15 1.35 -14.47
CA ARG A 20 -7.32 0.97 -13.64
C ARG A 20 -8.10 2.17 -13.11
N ALA A 21 -7.41 3.28 -12.85
CA ALA A 21 -7.98 4.46 -12.23
C ALA A 21 -7.43 5.72 -12.91
N ALA A 22 -8.01 6.08 -14.05
CA ALA A 22 -7.43 7.04 -14.98
C ALA A 22 -7.50 8.52 -14.53
N SER A 23 -8.46 8.91 -13.69
CA SER A 23 -8.68 10.32 -13.32
C SER A 23 -9.46 10.46 -12.00
N GLY A 24 -9.39 11.65 -11.39
CA GLY A 24 -9.99 11.99 -10.11
C GLY A 24 -9.04 11.83 -8.91
N ARG A 25 -9.63 11.70 -7.72
CA ARG A 25 -8.91 11.55 -6.45
C ARG A 25 -8.76 10.09 -6.08
N ILE A 26 -7.65 9.50 -6.50
CA ILE A 26 -7.36 8.07 -6.37
C ILE A 26 -6.69 7.80 -5.02
N LEU A 27 -7.16 6.75 -4.35
CA LEU A 27 -6.70 6.32 -3.03
C LEU A 27 -6.07 4.94 -3.16
N ILE A 28 -4.83 4.80 -2.71
CA ILE A 28 -4.05 3.57 -2.80
C ILE A 28 -3.63 3.16 -1.39
N ALA A 29 -3.98 1.95 -0.99
CA ALA A 29 -3.43 1.33 0.22
C ALA A 29 -2.16 0.54 -0.12
N ILE A 30 -1.12 0.73 0.68
CA ILE A 30 0.11 -0.07 0.71
C ILE A 30 0.19 -0.70 2.09
N ASP A 31 -0.32 -1.92 2.19
CA ASP A 31 -0.41 -2.68 3.43
C ASP A 31 0.70 -3.72 3.51
N GLY A 32 1.30 -3.87 4.68
CA GLY A 32 2.35 -4.84 4.91
C GLY A 32 2.71 -4.98 6.39
N PRO A 33 3.57 -5.95 6.74
CA PRO A 33 3.90 -6.23 8.14
C PRO A 33 4.83 -5.19 8.76
N ASP A 34 5.72 -4.59 7.96
CA ASP A 34 6.74 -3.63 8.38
C ASP A 34 6.41 -2.21 7.89
N PRO A 35 6.10 -1.27 8.81
CA PRO A 35 5.84 0.13 8.48
C PRO A 35 6.97 0.81 7.71
N GLU A 36 8.23 0.43 7.96
CA GLU A 36 9.37 1.05 7.29
C GLU A 36 9.44 0.61 5.82
N ALA A 37 9.26 -0.69 5.56
CA ALA A 37 9.14 -1.22 4.20
C ALA A 37 7.93 -0.65 3.44
N THR A 38 6.76 -0.54 4.08
CA THR A 38 5.58 0.07 3.44
C THR A 38 5.82 1.54 3.11
N GLY A 39 6.45 2.29 4.01
CA GLY A 39 6.79 3.70 3.80
C GLY A 39 7.77 3.89 2.65
N ARG A 40 8.87 3.12 2.62
CA ARG A 40 9.83 3.15 1.50
C ARG A 40 9.18 2.79 0.16
N PHE A 41 8.34 1.76 0.13
CA PHE A 41 7.63 1.37 -1.09
C PHE A 41 6.70 2.49 -1.57
N ALA A 42 5.98 3.14 -0.65
CA ALA A 42 5.11 4.27 -0.95
C ALA A 42 5.88 5.49 -1.45
N ASP A 43 7.05 5.79 -0.88
CA ASP A 43 7.91 6.87 -1.34
C ASP A 43 8.36 6.67 -2.79
N HIS A 44 8.84 5.46 -3.13
CA HIS A 44 9.24 5.14 -4.49
C HIS A 44 8.06 5.16 -5.47
N ALA A 45 6.90 4.61 -5.09
CA ALA A 45 5.71 4.63 -5.94
C ALA A 45 5.19 6.06 -6.17
N ALA A 46 5.22 6.92 -5.13
CA ALA A 46 4.84 8.31 -5.25
C ALA A 46 5.83 9.10 -6.10
N ALA A 47 7.14 8.83 -5.99
CA ALA A 47 8.16 9.42 -6.86
C ALA A 47 7.91 9.04 -8.33
N ALA A 48 7.69 7.77 -8.64
CA ALA A 48 7.41 7.32 -10.00
C ALA A 48 6.12 7.93 -10.59
N LEU A 49 5.06 8.10 -9.79
CA LEU A 49 3.86 8.82 -10.22
C LEU A 49 4.17 10.27 -10.60
N ARG A 50 5.00 10.97 -9.80
CA ARG A 50 5.41 12.34 -10.07
C ARG A 50 6.29 12.46 -11.31
N ASP A 51 7.21 11.52 -11.50
CA ASP A 51 8.06 11.45 -12.69
C ASP A 51 7.23 11.21 -13.96
N ALA A 52 6.11 10.49 -13.84
CA ALA A 52 5.10 10.34 -14.89
C ALA A 52 4.14 11.54 -15.04
N GLY A 53 4.40 12.66 -14.36
CA GLY A 53 3.61 13.90 -14.45
C GLY A 53 2.28 13.86 -13.71
N ARG A 54 2.13 12.99 -12.68
CA ARG A 54 0.93 12.92 -11.83
C ARG A 54 1.15 13.64 -10.50
N THR A 55 0.09 14.25 -9.97
CA THR A 55 0.07 14.73 -8.59
C THR A 55 -0.02 13.53 -7.64
N ALA A 56 0.98 13.36 -6.77
CA ALA A 56 0.97 12.27 -5.79
C ALA A 56 1.41 12.74 -4.40
N GLU A 57 0.71 12.26 -3.38
CA GLU A 57 0.91 12.56 -1.98
C GLU A 57 1.03 11.26 -1.17
N ARG A 58 1.68 11.35 0.00
CA ARG A 58 1.88 10.21 0.91
C ARG A 58 1.32 10.53 2.28
N ALA A 59 0.66 9.56 2.89
CA ALA A 59 0.31 9.56 4.30
C ALA A 59 0.62 8.19 4.92
N SER A 60 0.88 8.15 6.22
CA SER A 60 1.14 6.89 6.92
C SER A 60 0.04 6.64 7.95
N ALA A 61 -0.45 5.41 8.01
CA ALA A 61 -1.43 5.00 9.00
C ALA A 61 -0.76 4.66 10.35
N PRO A 62 -1.39 4.99 11.49
CA PRO A 62 -0.78 4.81 12.80
C PRO A 62 -0.85 3.38 13.37
N GLY A 63 -1.36 2.40 12.61
CA GLY A 63 -1.74 1.09 13.13
C GLY A 63 -0.56 0.24 13.60
N GLU A 64 -0.35 0.13 14.90
CA GLU A 64 0.64 -0.80 15.50
C GLU A 64 0.02 -2.11 16.00
N VAL A 65 -1.23 -2.04 16.48
CA VAL A 65 -1.97 -3.16 17.07
C VAL A 65 -3.18 -3.47 16.20
N TYR A 66 -3.36 -4.75 15.88
CA TYR A 66 -4.49 -5.18 15.09
C TYR A 66 -5.76 -5.25 15.94
N ARG A 67 -6.83 -4.60 15.47
CA ARG A 67 -8.18 -4.72 16.00
C ARG A 67 -9.17 -4.78 14.84
N HIS A 68 -10.05 -5.77 14.85
CA HIS A 68 -11.11 -5.91 13.85
C HIS A 68 -12.02 -4.67 13.78
N ASP A 69 -12.30 -4.08 14.94
CA ASP A 69 -13.12 -2.89 15.16
C ASP A 69 -12.31 -1.60 15.32
N ALA A 70 -11.08 -1.57 14.78
CA ALA A 70 -10.23 -0.39 14.87
C ALA A 70 -10.97 0.90 14.44
N ASP A 71 -10.75 1.98 15.20
CA ASP A 71 -11.27 3.28 14.83
C ASP A 71 -10.44 3.89 13.69
N TRP A 72 -11.06 3.99 12.52
CA TRP A 72 -10.47 4.59 11.32
C TRP A 72 -10.84 6.07 11.13
N SER A 73 -11.46 6.71 12.11
CA SER A 73 -11.96 8.09 12.02
C SER A 73 -10.88 9.09 11.57
N GLY A 74 -9.69 9.05 12.19
CA GLY A 74 -8.57 9.92 11.84
C GLY A 74 -8.06 9.70 10.40
N LEU A 75 -7.91 8.44 9.99
CA LEU A 75 -7.52 8.13 8.62
C LEU A 75 -8.61 8.56 7.63
N ARG A 76 -9.89 8.29 7.92
CA ARG A 76 -11.02 8.71 7.08
C ARG A 76 -11.11 10.22 6.93
N ALA A 77 -10.79 10.99 7.95
CA ALA A 77 -10.70 12.45 7.84
C ALA A 77 -9.64 12.86 6.82
N THR A 78 -8.47 12.22 6.85
CA THR A 78 -7.39 12.41 5.87
C THR A 78 -7.85 12.05 4.45
N LEU A 79 -8.47 10.87 4.26
CA LEU A 79 -8.99 10.45 2.95
C LEU A 79 -10.07 11.40 2.42
N SER A 80 -10.91 11.93 3.31
CA SER A 80 -11.99 12.84 2.96
C SER A 80 -11.46 14.20 2.54
N ALA A 81 -10.46 14.73 3.25
CA ALA A 81 -9.81 15.99 2.88
C ALA A 81 -9.20 15.90 1.47
N PHE A 82 -8.42 14.86 1.20
CA PHE A 82 -7.82 14.63 -0.12
C PHE A 82 -8.87 14.53 -1.24
N ARG A 83 -10.00 13.86 -0.99
CA ARG A 83 -11.09 13.72 -1.98
C ARG A 83 -11.75 15.04 -2.35
N THR A 84 -11.68 16.05 -1.48
CA THR A 84 -12.31 17.37 -1.71
C THR A 84 -11.41 18.38 -2.38
N GLU A 85 -10.15 18.04 -2.63
CA GLU A 85 -9.23 18.91 -3.34
C GLU A 85 -9.51 18.94 -4.85
N ASP A 86 -9.20 20.06 -5.50
CA ASP A 86 -9.47 20.28 -6.92
C ASP A 86 -8.51 19.52 -7.84
N GLY A 87 -9.01 18.96 -8.94
CA GLY A 87 -8.20 18.28 -9.94
C GLY A 87 -7.88 16.81 -9.64
N ASP A 88 -7.02 16.22 -10.46
CA ASP A 88 -6.61 14.82 -10.37
C ASP A 88 -5.42 14.64 -9.42
N GLY A 89 -5.41 13.53 -8.67
CA GLY A 89 -4.28 13.20 -7.80
C GLY A 89 -4.35 11.79 -7.22
N TYR A 90 -3.23 11.36 -6.66
CA TYR A 90 -3.07 10.05 -6.00
C TYR A 90 -2.63 10.24 -4.56
N LEU A 91 -3.36 9.66 -3.60
CA LEU A 91 -2.91 9.54 -2.22
C LEU A 91 -2.52 8.08 -1.94
N LEU A 92 -1.25 7.89 -1.63
CA LEU A 92 -0.69 6.62 -1.22
C LEU A 92 -0.67 6.60 0.30
N VAL A 93 -1.36 5.63 0.89
CA VAL A 93 -1.39 5.41 2.33
C VAL A 93 -0.62 4.15 2.66
N ASP A 94 0.50 4.31 3.36
CA ASP A 94 1.32 3.22 3.84
C ASP A 94 1.03 2.85 5.30
N GLY A 95 1.31 1.62 5.68
CA GLY A 95 1.26 1.16 7.07
C GLY A 95 0.68 -0.24 7.18
N ARG A 96 0.22 -0.57 8.39
CA ARG A 96 -0.31 -1.91 8.70
C ARG A 96 -1.83 -1.91 8.76
N PHE A 97 -2.40 -3.06 8.43
CA PHE A 97 -3.81 -3.39 8.62
C PHE A 97 -4.78 -2.58 7.74
N LEU A 98 -4.29 -1.98 6.65
CA LEU A 98 -5.07 -1.14 5.76
C LEU A 98 -6.10 -1.90 4.94
N LEU A 99 -5.97 -3.22 4.78
CA LEU A 99 -6.97 -4.06 4.11
C LEU A 99 -8.02 -4.63 5.09
N SER A 100 -8.05 -4.12 6.33
CA SER A 100 -9.11 -4.44 7.32
C SER A 100 -10.50 -4.03 6.83
N PRO A 101 -11.57 -4.79 7.15
CA PRO A 101 -12.92 -4.54 6.63
C PRO A 101 -13.43 -3.11 6.85
N GLY A 102 -13.09 -2.51 7.99
CA GLY A 102 -13.50 -1.16 8.35
C GLY A 102 -13.03 -0.08 7.39
N ILE A 103 -11.90 -0.26 6.70
CA ILE A 103 -11.35 0.78 5.80
C ILE A 103 -11.08 0.29 4.38
N ARG A 104 -11.02 -1.03 4.15
CA ARG A 104 -10.73 -1.63 2.86
C ARG A 104 -11.59 -1.10 1.71
N GLY A 105 -12.87 -0.86 1.97
CA GLY A 105 -13.81 -0.34 0.97
C GLY A 105 -13.56 1.10 0.52
N ALA A 106 -12.66 1.84 1.19
CA ALA A 106 -12.31 3.20 0.80
C ALA A 106 -11.27 3.26 -0.32
N TRP A 107 -10.50 2.18 -0.53
CA TRP A 107 -9.37 2.15 -1.45
C TRP A 107 -9.80 1.82 -2.88
N HIS A 108 -9.26 2.57 -3.83
CA HIS A 108 -9.42 2.25 -5.26
C HIS A 108 -8.44 1.15 -5.66
N ILE A 109 -7.23 1.17 -5.10
CA ILE A 109 -6.18 0.19 -5.34
C ILE A 109 -5.60 -0.29 -4.01
N LYS A 110 -5.39 -1.59 -3.89
CA LYS A 110 -4.93 -2.30 -2.70
C LYS A 110 -3.67 -3.06 -3.03
N ILE A 111 -2.56 -2.70 -2.40
CA ILE A 111 -1.27 -3.35 -2.56
C ILE A 111 -0.94 -4.06 -1.25
N TRP A 112 -0.57 -5.34 -1.34
CA TRP A 112 -0.09 -6.14 -0.22
C TRP A 112 1.42 -6.39 -0.38
N LEU A 113 2.20 -6.05 0.64
CA LEU A 113 3.63 -6.29 0.68
C LEU A 113 3.92 -7.54 1.50
N GLU A 114 4.79 -8.38 0.97
CA GLU A 114 5.34 -9.57 1.63
C GLU A 114 6.83 -9.42 1.81
N GLY A 115 7.39 -10.03 2.84
CA GLY A 115 8.83 -10.10 2.98
C GLY A 115 9.22 -10.87 4.22
N ASP A 116 10.45 -11.39 4.21
CA ASP A 116 11.08 -11.88 5.43
C ASP A 116 11.52 -10.68 6.25
N LEU A 117 10.72 -10.34 7.27
CA LEU A 117 10.88 -9.10 8.05
C LEU A 117 11.32 -9.45 9.46
N GLU A 118 12.32 -8.71 9.96
CA GLU A 118 12.75 -8.76 11.36
C GLU A 118 11.74 -8.01 12.25
N LEU A 119 10.55 -8.59 12.42
CA LEU A 119 9.53 -8.06 13.32
C LEU A 119 9.85 -8.39 14.77
N SER A 120 9.50 -7.47 15.69
CA SER A 120 9.45 -7.84 17.11
C SER A 120 8.43 -8.97 17.34
N PRO A 121 8.58 -9.81 18.37
CA PRO A 121 7.61 -10.86 18.69
C PRO A 121 6.17 -10.34 18.81
N GLU A 122 5.98 -9.14 19.36
CA GLU A 122 4.69 -8.48 19.50
C GLU A 122 4.12 -8.08 18.15
N ALA A 123 4.91 -7.39 17.31
CA ALA A 123 4.49 -6.99 15.98
C ALA A 123 4.13 -8.20 15.11
N TYR A 124 4.92 -9.27 15.21
CA TYR A 124 4.66 -10.54 14.53
C TYR A 124 3.36 -11.19 15.02
N ALA A 125 3.08 -11.19 16.33
CA ALA A 125 1.84 -11.72 16.87
C ALA A 125 0.59 -10.97 16.36
N GLU A 126 0.66 -9.63 16.28
CA GLU A 126 -0.42 -8.81 15.69
C GLU A 126 -0.59 -9.09 14.20
N GLN A 127 0.52 -9.24 13.47
CA GLN A 127 0.50 -9.61 12.05
C GLN A 127 -0.17 -10.96 11.83
N LEU A 128 0.16 -11.97 12.64
CA LEU A 128 -0.44 -13.30 12.54
C LEU A 128 -1.95 -13.27 12.81
N LYS A 129 -2.40 -12.48 13.80
CA LYS A 129 -3.84 -12.29 14.05
C LYS A 129 -4.51 -11.68 12.83
N TYR A 130 -3.94 -10.61 12.29
CA TYR A 130 -4.48 -9.93 11.13
C TYR A 130 -4.60 -10.85 9.90
N VAL A 131 -3.54 -11.58 9.57
CA VAL A 131 -3.52 -12.50 8.42
C VAL A 131 -4.54 -13.62 8.60
N ARG A 132 -4.63 -14.19 9.80
CA ARG A 132 -5.58 -15.25 10.13
C ARG A 132 -7.02 -14.78 10.03
N ASP A 133 -7.32 -13.60 10.58
CA ASP A 133 -8.69 -13.13 10.74
C ASP A 133 -9.21 -12.48 9.44
N GLU A 134 -8.36 -11.80 8.68
CA GLU A 134 -8.80 -10.95 7.54
C GLU A 134 -8.30 -11.40 6.17
N GLY A 135 -7.31 -12.30 6.09
CA GLY A 135 -6.79 -12.80 4.82
C GLY A 135 -6.41 -11.69 3.81
N PRO A 136 -5.60 -10.68 4.19
CA PRO A 136 -5.37 -9.47 3.39
C PRO A 136 -4.86 -9.74 1.98
N ARG A 137 -4.03 -10.78 1.81
CA ARG A 137 -3.50 -11.22 0.52
C ARG A 137 -4.61 -11.48 -0.51
N ALA A 138 -5.73 -12.08 -0.10
CA ALA A 138 -6.85 -12.40 -1.00
C ALA A 138 -7.66 -11.16 -1.42
N HIS A 139 -7.43 -10.03 -0.74
CA HIS A 139 -8.10 -8.78 -1.00
C HIS A 139 -7.22 -7.75 -1.72
N ALA A 140 -5.99 -8.09 -2.04
CA ALA A 140 -5.07 -7.20 -2.74
C ALA A 140 -5.29 -7.25 -4.26
N ASP A 141 -5.14 -6.11 -4.93
CA ASP A 141 -5.15 -6.02 -6.40
C ASP A 141 -3.73 -6.27 -6.97
N ALA A 142 -2.70 -6.13 -6.14
CA ALA A 142 -1.32 -6.47 -6.48
C ALA A 142 -0.54 -6.87 -5.22
N ILE A 143 0.41 -7.79 -5.40
CA ILE A 143 1.26 -8.29 -4.32
C ILE A 143 2.72 -8.08 -4.72
N TYR A 144 3.54 -7.61 -3.78
CA TYR A 144 4.97 -7.41 -3.97
C TYR A 144 5.76 -8.05 -2.85
N ASP A 145 6.81 -8.78 -3.21
CA ASP A 145 7.86 -9.22 -2.28
C ASP A 145 8.87 -8.07 -2.14
N VAL A 146 9.11 -7.65 -0.90
CA VAL A 146 10.03 -6.58 -0.49
C VAL A 146 11.12 -7.10 0.46
N THR A 147 11.38 -8.41 0.46
CA THR A 147 12.47 -9.03 1.24
C THR A 147 13.82 -8.39 0.92
N ASP A 148 14.07 -8.10 -0.35
CA ASP A 148 15.15 -7.20 -0.76
C ASP A 148 14.55 -5.80 -1.02
N PRO A 149 14.71 -4.83 -0.12
CA PRO A 149 14.12 -3.50 -0.28
C PRO A 149 14.73 -2.72 -1.46
N ALA A 150 15.92 -3.10 -1.94
CA ALA A 150 16.52 -2.50 -3.12
C ALA A 150 15.98 -3.12 -4.42
N LEU A 151 15.44 -4.34 -4.35
CA LEU A 151 14.94 -5.11 -5.48
C LEU A 151 13.55 -5.70 -5.17
N PRO A 152 12.53 -4.85 -4.93
CA PRO A 152 11.17 -5.35 -4.81
C PRO A 152 10.77 -6.12 -6.07
N ARG A 153 9.87 -7.08 -5.91
CA ARG A 153 9.43 -7.94 -7.01
C ARG A 153 7.93 -8.13 -6.96
N ARG A 154 7.26 -7.95 -8.09
CA ARG A 154 5.85 -8.31 -8.19
C ARG A 154 5.70 -9.84 -8.04
N VAL A 155 4.76 -10.25 -7.20
CA VAL A 155 4.37 -11.64 -7.03
C VAL A 155 3.12 -11.86 -7.86
N TRP A 156 3.23 -12.72 -8.86
CA TRP A 156 2.08 -13.28 -9.56
C TRP A 156 1.79 -14.62 -8.91
N GLY A 157 0.69 -14.71 -8.16
CA GLY A 157 0.18 -16.00 -7.72
C GLY A 157 -0.39 -16.74 -8.92
N ASP A 158 -0.12 -18.03 -9.01
CA ASP A 158 -0.81 -18.93 -9.93
C ASP A 158 -2.31 -18.90 -9.57
N SER A 159 -3.07 -18.09 -10.31
CA SER A 159 -4.53 -18.15 -10.29
C SER A 159 -4.92 -19.54 -10.81
N CYS A 160 -5.33 -20.42 -9.90
CA CYS A 160 -6.21 -21.54 -10.23
C CYS A 160 -7.65 -21.05 -10.31
#